data_AF-A0A3S1JZT7-F1
#
_entry.id   AF-A0A3S1JZT7-F1
#
_cell.length_a   1.000
_cell.length_b   1.000
_cell.length_c   1.000
_cell.angle_alpha   90.00
_cell.angle_beta   90.00
_cell.angle_gamma   90.00
#
_symmetry.space_group_name_H-M   'P 1'
#
loop_
_entity.id
_entity.type
_entity.pdbx_description
1 polymer ?
#
loop_
_entity_poly.entity_id
_entity_poly.type
_entity_poly.pdbx_seq_one_letter_code
_entity_poly.pdbx_strand_id
1 'polypeptide(L)'
;MTVISCLSLVSPVGYSAGSTAAAMRANIAAFAELSYRDADGEPIRGASVDALPATMRGRDRVAALTRLAADQVDPKQADRLPWGEMPIILCTREPQVPGARLNGIVGGLALPNGASLVGPHSVHVTEGAVSTFVG
;
A
#
# COMPACT_ATOMS: atom_id res chain seq x y z
N MET A 1 -13.10 18.94 13.08
CA MET A 1 -13.03 17.53 13.53
C MET A 1 -12.73 16.68 12.31
N THR A 2 -11.63 15.94 12.33
CA THR A 2 -11.24 15.03 11.24
C THR A 2 -11.79 13.63 11.55
N VAL A 3 -12.43 12.98 10.57
CA VAL A 3 -12.99 11.64 10.72
C VAL A 3 -12.54 10.74 9.58
N ILE A 4 -12.43 9.44 9.83
CA ILE A 4 -12.18 8.43 8.80
C ILE A 4 -13.53 8.00 8.25
N SER A 5 -13.80 8.32 6.98
CA SER A 5 -15.06 7.99 6.29
C SER A 5 -15.06 6.58 5.72
N CYS A 6 -13.89 6.04 5.36
CA CYS A 6 -13.72 4.68 4.87
C CYS A 6 -12.30 4.17 5.08
N LEU A 7 -12.18 2.84 5.07
CA LEU A 7 -10.91 2.13 5.11
C LEU A 7 -10.93 1.04 4.04
N SER A 8 -9.90 1.04 3.19
CA SER A 8 -9.58 -0.07 2.31
C SER A 8 -8.17 -0.56 2.61
N LEU A 9 -7.95 -1.86 2.42
CA LEU A 9 -6.69 -2.50 2.80
C LEU A 9 -6.42 -3.71 1.92
N VAL A 10 -5.18 -3.82 1.46
CA VAL A 10 -4.62 -5.00 0.80
C VAL A 10 -3.38 -5.41 1.58
N SER A 11 -3.35 -6.64 2.05
CA SER A 11 -2.27 -7.19 2.87
C SER A 11 -1.95 -8.63 2.44
N PRO A 12 -0.80 -9.19 2.87
CA PRO A 12 -0.43 -10.58 2.59
C PRO A 12 -1.42 -11.63 3.12
N VAL A 13 -2.23 -11.28 4.13
CA VAL A 13 -3.16 -12.21 4.79
C VAL A 13 -4.62 -11.94 4.41
N GLY A 14 -4.89 -10.91 3.61
CA GLY A 14 -6.23 -10.55 3.17
C GLY A 14 -6.24 -9.35 2.22
N TYR A 15 -7.07 -9.42 1.17
CA TYR A 15 -7.16 -8.39 0.13
C TYR A 15 -8.31 -7.41 0.33
N SER A 16 -8.88 -7.38 1.54
CA SER A 16 -9.83 -6.37 1.98
C SER A 16 -9.63 -6.12 3.48
N ALA A 17 -10.19 -5.01 4.00
CA ALA A 17 -10.16 -4.75 5.44
C ALA A 17 -10.84 -5.89 6.24
N GLY A 18 -11.98 -6.40 5.75
CA GLY A 18 -12.71 -7.49 6.40
C GLY A 18 -11.94 -8.81 6.43
N SER A 19 -11.33 -9.20 5.29
CA SER A 19 -10.54 -10.44 5.21
C SER A 19 -9.25 -10.35 6.03
N THR A 20 -8.56 -9.21 6.01
CA THR A 20 -7.38 -8.97 6.84
C THR A 20 -7.73 -9.07 8.33
N ALA A 21 -8.82 -8.44 8.76
CA ALA A 21 -9.27 -8.51 10.15
C ALA A 21 -9.67 -9.95 10.57
N ALA A 22 -10.27 -10.73 9.67
CA ALA A 22 -10.56 -12.14 9.92
C ALA A 22 -9.28 -12.96 10.09
N ALA A 23 -8.29 -12.76 9.22
CA ALA A 23 -7.00 -13.43 9.31
C ALA A 23 -6.24 -13.08 10.60
N MET A 24 -6.26 -11.80 11.01
CA MET A 24 -5.68 -11.36 12.29
C MET A 24 -6.33 -12.05 13.49
N ARG A 25 -7.67 -12.14 13.54
CA ARG A 25 -8.39 -12.85 14.60
C ARG A 25 -8.09 -14.36 14.62
N ALA A 26 -7.82 -14.94 13.45
CA ALA A 26 -7.45 -16.34 13.31
C ALA A 26 -5.95 -16.60 13.53
N ASN A 27 -5.16 -15.57 13.87
CA ASN A 27 -3.71 -15.65 14.04
C ASN A 27 -2.98 -16.24 12.80
N ILE A 28 -3.47 -15.91 11.60
CA ILE A 28 -2.88 -16.35 10.34
C ILE A 28 -1.71 -15.42 10.00
N ALA A 29 -0.53 -16.00 9.75
CA ALA A 29 0.66 -15.30 9.29
C ALA A 29 1.09 -15.81 7.91
N ALA A 30 1.48 -14.89 7.02
CA ALA A 30 1.90 -15.19 5.65
C ALA A 30 3.41 -14.98 5.45
N PHE A 31 4.23 -15.25 6.47
CA PHE A 31 5.67 -15.12 6.36
C PHE A 31 6.27 -16.30 5.58
N ALA A 32 7.03 -15.97 4.54
CA ALA A 32 7.78 -16.90 3.71
C ALA A 32 9.18 -16.34 3.43
N GLU A 33 10.07 -17.20 2.95
CA GLU A 33 11.34 -16.75 2.37
C GLU A 33 11.05 -15.97 1.08
N LEU A 34 11.57 -14.74 1.00
CA LEU A 34 11.41 -13.89 -0.17
C LEU A 34 12.59 -14.07 -1.14
N SER A 35 12.41 -13.63 -2.38
CA SER A 35 13.50 -13.57 -3.37
C SER A 35 14.59 -12.53 -3.06
N TYR A 36 14.58 -11.93 -1.86
CA TYR A 36 15.51 -10.90 -1.46
C TYR A 36 16.52 -11.48 -0.47
N ARG A 37 17.75 -10.98 -0.56
CA ARG A 37 18.82 -11.28 0.38
C ARG A 37 19.24 -10.01 1.10
N ASP A 38 19.70 -10.16 2.32
CA ASP A 38 20.27 -9.06 3.10
C ASP A 38 21.72 -8.76 2.70
N ALA A 39 22.40 -7.92 3.49
CA ALA A 39 23.79 -7.51 3.22
C ALA A 39 24.79 -8.67 3.35
N ASP A 40 24.48 -9.68 4.15
CA ASP A 40 25.32 -10.86 4.37
C ASP A 40 24.99 -11.99 3.39
N GLY A 41 24.00 -11.77 2.52
CA GLY A 41 23.55 -12.73 1.52
C GLY A 41 22.55 -13.73 2.08
N GLU A 42 22.02 -13.55 3.29
CA GLU A 42 21.04 -14.44 3.88
C GLU A 42 19.63 -14.17 3.33
N PRO A 43 18.78 -15.20 3.13
CA PRO A 43 17.42 -15.00 2.65
C PRO A 43 16.58 -14.17 3.63
N ILE A 44 15.89 -13.17 3.11
CA ILE A 44 14.98 -12.34 3.91
C ILE A 44 13.64 -13.05 4.05
N ARG A 45 13.21 -13.28 5.30
CA ARG A 45 11.83 -13.67 5.61
C ARG A 45 10.93 -12.45 5.65
N GLY A 46 9.80 -12.53 4.96
CA GLY A 46 8.80 -11.47 4.93
C GLY A 46 7.48 -12.00 4.37
N ALA A 47 6.54 -11.11 4.08
CA ALA A 47 5.23 -11.48 3.56
C ALA A 47 4.95 -10.70 2.27
N SER A 48 4.36 -11.36 1.27
CA SER A 48 4.05 -10.76 -0.02
C SER A 48 2.55 -10.72 -0.29
N VAL A 49 2.12 -9.67 -0.99
CA VAL A 49 0.81 -9.64 -1.64
C VAL A 49 0.96 -10.34 -2.98
N ASP A 50 0.34 -11.51 -3.12
CA ASP A 50 0.48 -12.39 -4.29
C ASP A 50 -0.48 -12.04 -5.42
N ALA A 51 -1.38 -11.08 -5.19
CA ALA A 51 -2.22 -10.47 -6.23
C ALA A 51 -1.42 -9.71 -7.32
N LEU A 52 -0.11 -9.50 -7.11
CA LEU A 52 0.77 -8.84 -8.06
C LEU A 52 1.95 -9.75 -8.44
N PRO A 53 2.40 -9.74 -9.71
CA PRO A 53 3.51 -10.56 -10.16
C PRO A 53 4.74 -10.42 -9.25
N ALA A 54 5.32 -11.57 -8.91
CA ALA A 54 6.55 -11.63 -8.13
C ALA A 54 7.76 -11.04 -8.85
N THR A 55 7.66 -10.63 -10.11
CA THR A 55 8.70 -9.89 -10.85
C THR A 55 8.50 -8.37 -10.81
N MET A 56 7.32 -7.89 -10.41
CA MET A 56 7.04 -6.46 -10.30
C MET A 56 7.77 -5.89 -9.09
N ARG A 57 8.49 -4.78 -9.28
CA ARG A 57 9.39 -4.20 -8.28
C ARG A 57 9.21 -2.70 -8.14
N GLY A 58 9.69 -2.18 -7.01
CA GLY A 58 9.83 -0.75 -6.77
C GLY A 58 8.57 0.06 -7.01
N ARG A 59 8.70 1.15 -7.79
CA ARG A 59 7.62 2.11 -8.05
C ARG A 59 6.38 1.44 -8.64
N ASP A 60 6.56 0.56 -9.63
CA ASP A 60 5.46 -0.10 -10.33
C ASP A 60 4.66 -0.98 -9.37
N ARG A 61 5.37 -1.70 -8.48
CA ARG A 61 4.71 -2.50 -7.45
C ARG A 61 3.93 -1.64 -6.47
N VAL A 62 4.50 -0.53 -6.00
CA VAL A 62 3.79 0.36 -5.07
C VAL A 62 2.57 1.00 -5.73
N ALA A 63 2.69 1.47 -6.98
CA ALA A 63 1.56 2.04 -7.72
C ALA A 63 0.44 1.01 -7.95
N ALA A 64 0.81 -0.24 -8.27
CA ALA A 64 -0.15 -1.33 -8.41
C ALA A 64 -0.82 -1.72 -7.08
N LEU A 65 -0.09 -1.72 -5.96
CA LEU A 65 -0.67 -1.93 -4.62
C LEU A 65 -1.62 -0.79 -4.24
N THR A 66 -1.27 0.46 -4.53
CA THR A 66 -2.14 1.61 -4.29
C THR A 66 -3.42 1.51 -5.10
N ARG A 67 -3.34 1.07 -6.36
CA ARG A 67 -4.52 0.75 -7.20
C ARG A 67 -5.39 -0.32 -6.56
N LEU A 68 -4.80 -1.47 -6.21
CA LEU A 68 -5.55 -2.55 -5.56
C LEU A 68 -6.23 -2.08 -4.27
N ALA A 69 -5.60 -1.23 -3.48
CA ALA A 69 -6.21 -0.67 -2.27
C ALA A 69 -7.35 0.31 -2.59
N ALA A 70 -7.22 1.15 -3.63
CA ALA A 70 -8.30 2.03 -4.06
C ALA A 70 -9.53 1.23 -4.54
N ASP A 71 -9.31 0.08 -5.18
CA ASP A 71 -10.37 -0.79 -5.72
C ASP A 71 -11.20 -1.48 -4.64
N GLN A 72 -10.66 -1.55 -3.42
CA GLN A 72 -11.35 -2.10 -2.26
C GLN A 72 -12.22 -1.08 -1.52
N VAL A 73 -12.25 0.18 -1.97
CA VAL A 73 -13.17 1.18 -1.41
C VAL A 73 -14.60 0.78 -1.77
N ASP A 74 -15.50 0.81 -0.79
CA ASP A 74 -16.92 0.52 -1.01
C ASP A 74 -17.46 1.40 -2.16
N PRO A 75 -18.16 0.83 -3.16
CA PRO A 75 -18.63 1.58 -4.33
C PRO A 75 -19.46 2.81 -3.97
N LYS A 76 -20.33 2.72 -2.94
CA LYS A 76 -21.17 3.85 -2.50
C LYS A 76 -20.33 4.99 -1.93
N GLN A 77 -19.17 4.66 -1.35
CA GLN A 77 -18.23 5.66 -0.88
C GLN A 77 -17.36 6.18 -2.03
N ALA A 78 -16.91 5.30 -2.93
CA ALA A 78 -16.10 5.67 -4.09
C ALA A 78 -16.80 6.73 -4.96
N ASP A 79 -18.12 6.61 -5.17
CA ASP A 79 -18.92 7.57 -5.93
C ASP A 79 -18.99 8.96 -5.29
N ARG A 80 -18.66 9.08 -4.00
CA ARG A 80 -18.72 10.33 -3.22
C ARG A 80 -17.35 10.99 -3.07
N LEU A 81 -16.28 10.32 -3.48
CA LEU A 81 -14.92 10.85 -3.34
C LEU A 81 -14.59 11.79 -4.51
N PRO A 82 -14.03 12.98 -4.24
CA PRO A 82 -13.60 13.92 -5.29
C PRO A 82 -12.26 13.46 -5.89
N TRP A 83 -12.30 12.34 -6.63
CA TRP A 83 -11.13 11.77 -7.28
C TRP A 83 -10.43 12.79 -8.19
N GLY A 84 -9.10 12.79 -8.21
CA GLY A 84 -8.32 13.74 -9.00
C GLY A 84 -8.30 15.18 -8.46
N GLU A 85 -9.10 15.50 -7.45
CA GLU A 85 -9.06 16.79 -6.74
C GLU A 85 -8.57 16.63 -5.29
N MET A 86 -8.81 15.45 -4.70
CA MET A 86 -8.42 15.14 -3.33
C MET A 86 -6.89 15.13 -3.16
N PRO A 87 -6.35 15.81 -2.13
CA PRO A 87 -4.95 15.68 -1.78
C PRO A 87 -4.66 14.26 -1.27
N ILE A 88 -3.60 13.65 -1.78
CA ILE A 88 -3.11 12.34 -1.31
C ILE A 88 -1.83 12.49 -0.53
N ILE A 89 -1.81 11.87 0.65
CA ILE A 89 -0.59 11.62 1.41
C ILE A 89 -0.23 10.15 1.19
N LEU A 90 0.80 9.91 0.38
CA LEU A 90 1.35 8.57 0.21
C LEU A 90 2.48 8.37 1.21
N CYS A 91 2.30 7.45 2.15
CA CYS A 91 3.35 7.02 3.07
C CYS A 91 4.03 5.75 2.54
N THR A 92 5.36 5.77 2.48
CA THR A 92 6.16 4.61 2.07
C THR A 92 7.23 4.32 3.12
N ARG A 93 8.07 3.31 2.87
CA ARG A 93 9.23 3.03 3.73
C ARG A 93 10.07 4.29 4.00
N GLU A 94 10.71 4.30 5.16
CA GLU A 94 11.73 5.29 5.51
C GLU A 94 12.90 5.26 4.52
N PRO A 95 13.55 6.40 4.23
CA PRO A 95 14.66 6.48 3.29
C PRO A 95 15.81 5.51 3.61
N GLN A 96 16.06 5.29 4.90
CA GLN A 96 17.13 4.46 5.46
C GLN A 96 16.90 2.95 5.26
N VAL A 97 15.65 2.53 5.05
CA VAL A 97 15.31 1.11 4.84
C VAL A 97 15.69 0.70 3.40
N PRO A 98 16.27 -0.48 3.15
CA PRO A 98 16.56 -0.94 1.80
C PRO A 98 15.31 -0.99 0.89
N GLY A 99 15.48 -0.68 -0.40
CA GLY A 99 14.43 -0.84 -1.41
C GLY A 99 14.53 0.16 -2.57
N ALA A 100 13.63 0.05 -3.55
CA ALA A 100 13.66 0.91 -4.72
C ALA A 100 13.45 2.39 -4.37
N ARG A 101 14.08 3.28 -5.16
CA ARG A 101 13.81 4.72 -5.10
C ARG A 101 12.45 5.00 -5.74
N LEU A 102 11.57 5.68 -5.03
CA LEU A 102 10.18 5.91 -5.45
C LEU A 102 9.92 7.31 -6.05
N ASN A 103 10.95 8.14 -6.19
CA ASN A 103 10.88 9.54 -6.67
C ASN A 103 9.76 9.79 -7.70
N GLY A 104 8.86 10.74 -7.42
CA GLY A 104 7.77 11.11 -8.35
C GLY A 104 6.63 10.09 -8.45
N ILE A 105 6.57 9.08 -7.57
CA ILE A 105 5.53 8.04 -7.59
C ILE A 105 4.10 8.61 -7.59
N VAL A 106 3.86 9.69 -6.84
CA VAL A 106 2.55 10.32 -6.71
C VAL A 106 1.98 10.72 -8.07
N GLY A 107 2.79 11.30 -8.96
CA GLY A 107 2.34 11.70 -10.30
C GLY A 107 1.94 10.55 -11.23
N GLY A 108 2.30 9.31 -10.89
CA GLY A 108 1.95 8.11 -11.68
C GLY A 108 0.77 7.31 -11.12
N LEU A 109 0.16 7.77 -10.01
CA LEU A 109 -0.96 7.07 -9.40
C LEU A 109 -2.26 7.35 -10.16
N ALA A 110 -2.93 6.28 -10.55
CA ALA A 110 -4.19 6.32 -11.28
C ALA A 110 -5.16 5.30 -10.69
N LEU A 111 -6.45 5.56 -10.79
CA LEU A 111 -7.53 4.61 -10.56
C LEU A 111 -7.55 3.53 -11.66
N PRO A 112 -8.29 2.41 -11.49
CA PRO A 112 -8.40 1.36 -12.50
C PRO A 112 -8.95 1.83 -13.83
N ASN A 113 -9.85 2.82 -13.79
CA ASN A 113 -10.42 3.44 -14.98
C ASN A 113 -9.43 4.40 -15.69
N GLY A 114 -8.19 4.49 -15.21
CA GLY A 114 -7.14 5.34 -15.76
C GLY A 114 -7.20 6.80 -15.32
N ALA A 115 -8.22 7.21 -14.55
CA ALA A 115 -8.30 8.57 -14.03
C ALA A 115 -7.20 8.82 -12.99
N SER A 116 -6.73 10.07 -12.88
CA SER A 116 -5.74 10.46 -11.88
C SER A 116 -6.28 10.14 -10.48
N LEU A 117 -5.47 9.44 -9.69
CA LEU A 117 -5.79 9.24 -8.28
C LEU A 117 -5.53 10.53 -7.49
N VAL A 118 -4.59 11.37 -7.96
CA VAL A 118 -3.99 12.47 -7.21
C VAL A 118 -4.53 13.83 -7.63
N GLY A 119 -4.81 14.69 -6.65
CA GLY A 119 -5.09 16.11 -6.85
C GLY A 119 -3.86 17.02 -6.77
N PRO A 120 -4.04 18.34 -7.03
CA PRO A 120 -2.97 19.35 -7.19
C PRO A 120 -2.10 19.56 -5.94
N HIS A 121 -2.53 19.06 -4.77
CA HIS A 121 -1.84 19.20 -3.50
C HIS A 121 -1.35 17.86 -2.92
N SER A 122 -1.23 16.83 -3.76
CA SER A 122 -0.74 15.52 -3.34
C SER A 122 0.77 15.53 -3.08
N VAL A 123 1.20 14.84 -2.03
CA VAL A 123 2.60 14.77 -1.60
C VAL A 123 3.03 13.35 -1.27
N HIS A 124 4.30 13.04 -1.53
CA HIS A 124 4.93 11.79 -1.11
C HIS A 124 5.69 12.03 0.19
N VAL A 125 5.32 11.32 1.25
CA VAL A 125 5.99 11.40 2.55
C VAL A 125 6.78 10.12 2.77
N THR A 126 8.11 10.24 2.75
CA THR A 126 9.02 9.12 3.04
C THR A 126 9.33 8.94 4.52
N GLU A 127 8.99 9.91 5.38
CA GLU A 127 9.32 9.93 6.81
C GLU A 127 8.12 9.57 7.71
N GLY A 128 7.24 8.69 7.25
CA GLY A 128 6.09 8.27 8.05
C GLY A 128 6.52 7.40 9.23
N ALA A 129 6.24 7.83 10.46
CA ALA A 129 6.53 7.04 11.66
C ALA A 129 5.74 5.71 11.64
N VAL A 130 6.46 4.58 11.62
CA VAL A 130 5.87 3.23 11.72
C VAL A 130 5.80 2.82 13.19
N SER A 131 4.97 3.49 13.98
CA SER A 131 4.76 3.12 15.38
C SER A 131 3.33 3.45 15.81
N THR A 132 2.45 2.45 15.69
CA THR A 132 1.15 2.45 16.40
C THR A 132 0.81 1.13 17.07
N PHE A 133 1.70 0.13 17.04
CA PHE A 133 1.52 -1.12 17.79
C PHE A 133 2.83 -1.55 18.43
N VAL A 134 3.09 -1.02 19.63
CA VAL A 134 3.89 -1.72 20.64
C VAL A 134 2.87 -2.55 21.41
N GLY A 135 2.77 -3.82 21.07
CA GLY A 135 2.04 -4.83 21.84
C GLY A 135 3.00 -5.62 22.71
#